data_AF-A0A2E7MUQ5-F1
#
_entry.id   AF-A0A2E7MUQ5-F1
#
_cell.length_a   1.000
_cell.length_b   1.000
_cell.length_c   1.000
_cell.angle_alpha   90.00
_cell.angle_beta   90.00
_cell.angle_gamma   90.00
#
_symmetry.space_group_name_H-M   'P 1'
#
loop_
_entity.id
_entity.type
_entity.pdbx_description
1 polymer ?
#
loop_
_entity_poly.entity_id
_entity_poly.type
_entity_poly.pdbx_seq_one_letter_code
_entity_poly.pdbx_strand_id
1 'polypeptide(L)'
;MTIPTDILQKLDKATNSEVYDAAYGDFVYTTVETRDTLEDFKNNSAAWAERGKFFKGKLDDFNYIGWDKAQPRKGHQRDPITIIDLGEIRIALRHDVRELI
;
A
#
# COMPACT_ATOMS: atom_id res chain seq x y z
N MET A 1 -13.31 12.47 2.14
CA MET A 1 -13.79 11.35 1.30
C MET A 1 -13.29 10.12 2.02
N THR A 2 -14.13 9.11 2.19
CA THR A 2 -13.85 7.98 3.10
C THR A 2 -13.90 6.70 2.28
N ILE A 3 -12.92 5.80 2.47
CA ILE A 3 -12.94 4.49 1.84
C ILE A 3 -14.23 3.75 2.26
N PRO A 4 -15.00 3.15 1.32
CA PRO A 4 -16.23 2.45 1.67
C PRO A 4 -15.98 1.29 2.64
N THR A 5 -16.85 1.14 3.64
CA THR A 5 -16.70 0.11 4.68
C THR A 5 -16.68 -1.32 4.14
N ASP A 6 -17.45 -1.64 3.08
CA ASP A 6 -17.41 -2.94 2.40
C ASP A 6 -16.01 -3.28 1.88
N ILE A 7 -15.32 -2.28 1.34
CA ILE A 7 -13.96 -2.45 0.80
C ILE A 7 -12.97 -2.68 1.94
N LEU A 8 -13.10 -1.97 3.05
CA LEU A 8 -12.27 -2.16 4.24
C LEU A 8 -12.49 -3.55 4.87
N GLN A 9 -13.73 -4.05 4.92
CA GLN A 9 -14.02 -5.41 5.40
C GLN A 9 -13.44 -6.50 4.48
N LYS A 10 -13.46 -6.28 3.16
CA LYS A 10 -12.79 -7.19 2.22
C LYS A 10 -11.28 -7.17 2.40
N LEU A 11 -10.69 -6.00 2.65
CA LEU A 11 -9.26 -5.87 2.89
C LEU A 11 -8.84 -6.55 4.21
N ASP A 12 -9.60 -6.35 5.29
CA ASP A 12 -9.43 -7.06 6.57
C ASP A 12 -9.42 -8.58 6.34
N LYS A 13 -10.44 -9.11 5.67
CA LYS A 13 -10.51 -10.54 5.35
C LYS A 13 -9.36 -11.03 4.47
N ALA A 14 -9.00 -10.27 3.42
CA ALA A 14 -7.96 -10.65 2.47
C ALA A 14 -6.55 -10.65 3.09
N THR A 15 -6.36 -9.88 4.17
CA THR A 15 -5.07 -9.73 4.86
C THR A 15 -5.08 -10.33 6.26
N ASN A 16 -6.15 -11.03 6.65
CA ASN A 16 -6.34 -11.57 7.99
C ASN A 16 -6.07 -10.52 9.09
N SER A 17 -6.65 -9.32 8.92
CA SER A 17 -6.50 -8.16 9.79
C SER A 17 -5.09 -7.55 9.87
N GLU A 18 -4.13 -7.97 9.05
CA GLU A 18 -2.76 -7.46 9.11
C GLU A 18 -2.58 -6.06 8.50
N VAL A 19 -3.47 -5.63 7.59
CA VAL A 19 -3.40 -4.27 7.00
C VAL A 19 -4.44 -3.33 7.60
N TYR A 20 -5.69 -3.78 7.69
CA TYR A 20 -6.79 -3.06 8.29
C TYR A 20 -7.49 -3.99 9.27
N ASP A 21 -7.69 -3.56 10.50
CA ASP A 21 -8.40 -4.31 11.53
C ASP A 21 -9.82 -3.76 11.64
N ALA A 22 -10.80 -4.53 11.17
CA ALA A 22 -12.21 -4.11 11.20
C ALA A 22 -12.82 -4.06 12.62
N ALA A 23 -12.26 -4.79 13.59
CA ALA A 23 -12.71 -4.75 14.98
C ALA A 23 -12.23 -3.47 15.68
N TYR A 24 -11.02 -3.02 15.36
CA TYR A 24 -10.47 -1.75 15.87
C TYR A 24 -10.93 -0.53 15.04
N GLY A 25 -11.27 -0.74 13.77
CA GLY A 25 -11.75 0.27 12.85
C GLY A 25 -10.65 1.13 12.22
N ASP A 26 -9.39 0.70 12.27
CA ASP A 26 -8.24 1.47 11.79
C ASP A 26 -7.21 0.60 11.06
N PHE A 27 -6.30 1.25 10.33
CA PHE A 27 -5.17 0.60 9.71
C PHE A 27 -4.12 0.21 10.76
N VAL A 28 -3.55 -0.99 10.61
CA VAL A 28 -2.50 -1.51 11.51
C VAL A 28 -1.21 -0.71 11.37
N TYR A 29 -0.96 -0.19 10.18
CA TYR A 29 0.24 0.57 9.84
C TYR A 29 -0.11 1.99 9.39
N THR A 30 0.89 2.86 9.36
CA THR A 30 0.72 4.20 8.76
C THR A 30 0.42 4.08 7.27
N THR A 31 -0.77 4.54 6.90
CA THR A 31 -1.25 4.57 5.52
C THR A 31 -1.53 5.99 5.05
N VAL A 32 -1.40 6.21 3.73
CA VAL A 32 -1.79 7.45 3.07
C VAL A 32 -2.70 7.12 1.89
N GLU A 33 -3.84 7.79 1.82
CA GLU A 33 -4.76 7.67 0.69
C GLU A 33 -4.28 8.47 -0.52
N THR A 34 -4.57 7.96 -1.71
CA THR A 34 -4.11 8.55 -2.96
C THR A 34 -5.04 8.18 -4.11
N ARG A 35 -5.11 9.07 -5.10
CA ARG A 35 -5.87 8.88 -6.35
C ARG A 35 -5.01 8.48 -7.53
N ASP A 36 -3.68 8.57 -7.39
CA ASP A 36 -2.75 8.12 -8.41
C ASP A 36 -2.98 6.63 -8.66
N THR A 37 -3.01 6.22 -9.93
CA THR A 37 -3.10 4.81 -10.29
C THR A 37 -1.82 4.07 -9.90
N LEU A 38 -1.84 2.73 -9.92
CA LEU A 38 -0.61 1.95 -9.70
C LEU A 38 0.47 2.30 -10.74
N GLU A 39 0.08 2.62 -11.98
CA GLU A 39 1.01 3.04 -13.01
C GLU A 39 1.59 4.43 -12.74
N ASP A 40 0.76 5.39 -12.30
CA ASP A 40 1.22 6.72 -11.88
C ASP A 40 2.23 6.63 -10.75
N PHE A 41 1.97 5.81 -9.73
CA PHE A 41 2.92 5.57 -8.64
C PHE A 41 4.25 5.02 -9.14
N LYS A 42 4.19 4.04 -10.05
CA LYS A 42 5.38 3.46 -10.65
C LYS A 42 6.19 4.50 -11.43
N ASN A 43 5.52 5.36 -12.20
CA ASN A 43 6.16 6.43 -12.95
C ASN A 43 6.75 7.49 -12.01
N ASN A 44 5.99 7.94 -11.02
CA ASN A 44 6.41 8.93 -10.02
C ASN A 44 7.59 8.44 -9.16
N SER A 45 7.68 7.12 -8.93
CA SER A 45 8.81 6.53 -8.20
C SER A 45 10.16 6.70 -8.92
N ALA A 46 10.17 7.04 -10.21
CA ALA A 46 11.40 7.31 -10.95
C ALA A 46 12.14 8.56 -10.43
N ALA A 47 11.42 9.50 -9.80
CA ALA A 47 12.00 10.69 -9.20
C ALA A 47 12.50 10.47 -7.76
N TRP A 48 12.31 9.28 -7.18
CA TRP A 48 12.76 8.99 -5.82
C TRP A 48 14.28 8.93 -5.74
N ALA A 49 14.82 9.33 -4.59
CA ALA A 49 16.26 9.31 -4.36
C ALA A 49 16.84 7.90 -4.36
N GLU A 50 16.10 6.92 -3.83
CA GLU A 50 16.47 5.50 -3.85
C GLU A 50 15.22 4.64 -3.96
N ARG A 51 15.31 3.55 -4.73
CA ARG A 51 14.30 2.48 -4.77
C ARG A 51 14.99 1.14 -4.97
N GLY A 52 14.57 0.15 -4.19
CA GLY A 52 15.06 -1.21 -4.22
C GLY A 52 14.34 -2.05 -5.27
N LYS A 53 14.16 -3.33 -4.96
CA LYS A 53 13.52 -4.30 -5.85
C LYS A 53 12.02 -4.03 -5.92
N PHE A 54 11.54 -3.78 -7.14
CA PHE A 54 10.13 -3.70 -7.45
C PHE A 54 9.45 -5.07 -7.30
N PHE A 55 8.24 -5.06 -6.75
CA PHE A 55 7.35 -6.22 -6.71
C PHE A 55 5.91 -5.82 -7.03
N LYS A 56 5.10 -6.80 -7.43
CA LYS A 56 3.67 -6.66 -7.66
C LYS A 56 2.97 -7.99 -7.41
N GLY A 57 1.67 -7.93 -7.11
CA GLY A 57 0.86 -9.11 -6.89
C GLY A 57 -0.62 -8.78 -6.77
N LYS A 58 -1.37 -9.76 -6.26
CA LYS A 58 -2.80 -9.63 -5.98
C LYS A 58 -3.13 -10.23 -4.61
N LEU A 59 -3.93 -9.51 -3.81
CA LEU A 59 -4.50 -9.90 -2.53
C LEU A 59 -5.99 -10.11 -2.73
N ASP A 60 -6.43 -11.35 -2.91
CA ASP A 60 -7.83 -11.65 -3.26
C ASP A 60 -8.30 -10.82 -4.49
N ASP A 61 -9.08 -9.77 -4.28
CA ASP A 61 -9.57 -8.85 -5.30
C ASP A 61 -8.68 -7.59 -5.53
N PHE A 62 -7.70 -7.34 -4.67
CA PHE A 62 -6.89 -6.12 -4.69
C PHE A 62 -5.56 -6.31 -5.39
N ASN A 63 -5.28 -5.52 -6.42
CA ASN A 63 -3.94 -5.48 -7.01
C ASN A 63 -3.00 -4.63 -6.17
N TYR A 64 -1.72 -4.99 -6.09
CA TYR A 64 -0.73 -4.17 -5.41
C TYR A 64 0.60 -4.12 -6.15
N ILE A 65 1.34 -3.03 -5.91
CA ILE A 65 2.74 -2.88 -6.30
C ILE A 65 3.55 -2.40 -5.09
N GLY A 66 4.86 -2.56 -5.13
CA GLY A 66 5.71 -2.02 -4.07
C GLY A 66 7.19 -2.13 -4.37
N TRP A 67 7.97 -1.62 -3.42
CA TRP A 67 9.41 -1.71 -3.38
C TRP A 67 9.83 -2.16 -1.99
N ASP A 68 10.74 -3.14 -1.91
CA ASP A 68 11.28 -3.66 -0.66
C ASP A 68 12.04 -2.60 0.16
N LYS A 69 12.44 -1.52 -0.53
CA LYS A 69 13.11 -0.36 0.03
C LYS A 69 12.79 0.87 -0.81
N ALA A 70 12.33 1.94 -0.18
CA ALA A 70 12.06 3.20 -0.86
C ALA A 70 12.57 4.39 -0.03
N GLN A 71 13.18 5.35 -0.72
CA GLN A 71 13.56 6.65 -0.17
C GLN A 71 13.08 7.75 -1.13
N PRO A 72 11.89 8.33 -0.89
CA PRO A 72 11.35 9.35 -1.79
C PRO A 72 12.24 10.59 -1.93
N ARG A 73 12.87 11.04 -0.84
CA ARG A 73 13.76 12.21 -0.80
C ARG A 73 15.01 11.92 0.02
N LYS A 74 16.14 12.52 -0.35
CA LYS A 74 17.40 12.39 0.40
C LYS A 74 17.21 12.80 1.86
N GLY A 75 17.63 11.94 2.78
CA GLY A 75 17.49 12.16 4.22
C GLY A 75 16.26 11.50 4.85
N HIS A 76 15.29 11.05 4.04
CA HIS A 76 14.20 10.22 4.56
C HIS A 76 14.70 8.82 4.93
N GLN A 77 14.04 8.17 5.87
CA GLN A 77 14.29 6.76 6.18
C GLN A 77 13.94 5.88 4.97
N ARG A 78 14.69 4.79 4.81
CA ARG A 78 14.49 3.79 3.77
C ARG A 78 13.59 2.72 4.32
N ASP A 79 12.34 2.74 3.91
CA ASP A 79 11.35 1.75 4.34
C ASP A 79 10.72 1.10 3.12
N PRO A 80 10.26 -0.15 3.26
CA PRO A 80 9.41 -0.74 2.25
C PRO A 80 8.15 0.09 2.06
N ILE A 81 7.64 0.11 0.83
CA ILE A 81 6.37 0.74 0.51
C ILE A 81 5.56 -0.18 -0.39
N THR A 82 4.29 -0.36 -0.03
CA THR A 82 3.31 -1.09 -0.84
C THR A 82 2.13 -0.17 -1.15
N ILE A 83 1.65 -0.19 -2.38
CA ILE A 83 0.47 0.53 -2.81
C ILE A 83 -0.58 -0.51 -3.17
N ILE A 84 -1.71 -0.51 -2.46
CA ILE A 84 -2.83 -1.44 -2.66
C ILE A 84 -3.95 -0.69 -3.36
N ASP A 85 -4.47 -1.29 -4.43
CA ASP A 85 -5.57 -0.75 -5.21
C ASP A 85 -6.92 -1.16 -4.65
N LEU A 86 -7.67 -0.19 -4.12
CA LEU A 86 -9.01 -0.35 -3.57
C LEU A 86 -10.11 0.10 -4.56
N GLY A 87 -9.77 0.31 -5.82
CA GLY A 87 -10.70 0.74 -6.88
C GLY A 87 -10.58 2.23 -7.18
N GLU A 88 -11.44 3.06 -6.60
CA GLU A 88 -11.40 4.52 -6.81
C GLU A 88 -10.26 5.20 -6.03
N ILE A 89 -9.84 4.58 -4.92
CA ILE A 89 -8.79 5.06 -4.03
C ILE A 89 -7.72 3.96 -3.93
N ARG A 90 -6.47 4.37 -3.76
CA ARG A 90 -5.37 3.48 -3.37
C ARG A 90 -4.84 3.90 -2.00
N ILE A 91 -4.25 2.94 -1.30
CA ILE A 91 -3.57 3.20 -0.04
C ILE A 91 -2.09 2.89 -0.20
N ALA A 92 -1.23 3.80 0.24
CA ALA A 92 0.20 3.59 0.36
C ALA A 92 0.53 3.20 1.80
N LEU A 93 1.04 1.98 1.96
CA LEU A 93 1.43 1.34 3.20
C LEU A 93 2.95 1.39 3.34
N ARG A 94 3.48 1.84 4.49
CA ARG A 94 4.93 1.83 4.78
C ARG A 94 5.41 0.46 5.29
N HIS A 95 5.04 -0.60 4.58
CA HIS A 95 5.38 -1.99 4.88
C HIS A 95 5.39 -2.83 3.60
N ASP A 96 6.07 -3.98 3.62
CA ASP A 96 6.01 -4.96 2.53
C ASP A 96 4.85 -5.92 2.77
N VAL A 97 3.79 -5.82 1.97
CA VAL A 97 2.59 -6.64 2.19
C VAL A 97 2.85 -8.14 2.03
N ARG A 98 3.93 -8.54 1.36
CA ARG A 98 4.30 -9.95 1.17
C ARG A 98 4.81 -10.61 2.44
N GLU A 99 5.18 -9.82 3.45
CA GLU A 99 5.57 -10.32 4.77
C GLU A 99 4.36 -10.56 5.69
N LEU A 100 3.18 -10.10 5.27
CA LEU A 100 1.93 -10.16 6.02
C LEU A 100 0.99 -11.28 5.56
N ILE A 101 1.29 -11.95 4.45
CA ILE A 101 0.43 -12.96 3.80
C ILE A 101 1.15 -14.27 3.52
#